data_AF-A0A920NCS9-F1
#
_entry.id   AF-A0A920NCS9-F1
#
_cell.length_a   1.000
_cell.length_b   1.000
_cell.length_c   1.000
_cell.angle_alpha   90.00
_cell.angle_beta   90.00
_cell.angle_gamma   90.00
#
_symmetry.space_group_name_H-M   'P 1'
#
loop_
_entity.id
_entity.type
_entity.pdbx_description
1 polymer ?
#
loop_
_entity_poly.entity_id
_entity_poly.type
_entity_poly.pdbx_seq_one_letter_code
_entity_poly.pdbx_strand_id
1 'polypeptide(L)' 'MGELIRKCLIIFLLTQKGVDYLGRNAGHQQGAASMLIGDAANKSFQDGREHSIEDICPELGTSVRLSELV' A
#
# COMPACT_ATOMS: atom_id res chain seq x y z
N MET A 1 18.83 15.63 -13.74
CA MET A 1 17.38 15.66 -13.45
C MET A 1 16.54 14.75 -14.36
N GLY A 2 16.85 14.58 -15.66
CA GLY A 2 16.03 13.75 -16.56
C GLY A 2 16.14 12.23 -16.36
N GLU A 3 17.28 11.73 -15.87
CA GLU A 3 17.51 10.27 -15.74
C GLU A 3 16.75 9.65 -14.55
N LEU A 4 16.57 10.40 -13.47
CA LEU A 4 15.83 9.95 -12.28
C LEU A 4 14.34 9.81 -12.58
N ILE A 5 13.75 10.77 -13.31
CA ILE A 5 12.35 10.71 -13.75
C ILE A 5 12.14 9.53 -14.71
N ARG A 6 13.11 9.27 -15.61
CA ARG A 6 13.05 8.15 -16.55
C ARG A 6 13.15 6.79 -15.85
N LYS A 7 13.97 6.68 -14.80
CA LYS A 7 14.07 5.49 -13.95
C LYS A 7 12.78 5.26 -13.15
N CYS A 8 12.18 6.31 -12.58
CA CYS A 8 10.89 6.22 -11.90
C CYS A 8 9.76 5.79 -12.86
N LEU A 9 9.73 6.33 -14.08
CA LEU A 9 8.74 5.97 -15.09
C LEU A 9 8.89 4.51 -15.56
N ILE A 10 10.13 4.03 -15.75
CA ILE A 10 10.39 2.64 -16.11
C ILE A 10 10.00 1.69 -14.97
N ILE A 11 10.32 2.01 -13.72
CA ILE A 11 9.90 1.21 -12.55
C ILE A 11 8.37 1.17 -12.46
N PHE A 12 7.69 2.32 -12.64
CA PHE A 12 6.22 2.40 -12.65
C PHE A 12 5.58 1.55 -13.75
N LEU A 13 6.15 1.58 -14.97
CA LEU A 13 5.68 0.78 -16.10
C LEU A 13 5.96 -0.72 -15.92
N LEU A 14 7.10 -1.10 -15.33
CA LEU A 14 7.46 -2.50 -15.09
C LEU A 14 6.61 -3.13 -13.96
N THR A 15 6.03 -2.34 -13.07
CA THR A 15 5.10 -2.81 -12.02
C THR A 15 3.67 -3.07 -12.49
N GLN A 16 3.33 -2.80 -13.75
CA GLN A 16 1.96 -2.97 -14.30
C GLN A 16 1.70 -4.37 -14.89
N LYS A 17 2.62 -5.33 -14.72
CA LYS A 17 2.50 -6.64 -15.38
C LYS A 17 1.61 -7.62 -14.60
N GLY A 18 0.31 -7.32 -14.58
CA GLY A 18 -0.77 -8.20 -14.14
C GLY A 18 -2.09 -7.48 -14.40
N VAL A 19 -3.00 -8.09 -15.16
CA VAL A 19 -4.35 -7.55 -15.34
C VAL A 19 -5.04 -7.62 -13.98
N ASP A 20 -5.17 -6.49 -13.31
CA ASP A 20 -5.97 -6.42 -12.09
C ASP A 20 -7.45 -6.46 -12.47
N TYR A 21 -8.11 -7.58 -12.19
CA TYR A 21 -9.54 -7.77 -12.46
C TYR A 21 -10.41 -6.72 -11.76
N LEU A 22 -9.92 -6.16 -10.64
CA LEU A 22 -10.61 -5.14 -9.87
C LEU A 22 -10.34 -3.71 -10.40
N GLY A 23 -9.48 -3.56 -11.42
CA GLY A 23 -9.15 -2.26 -12.00
C GLY A 23 -8.48 -1.29 -11.04
N ARG A 24 -7.84 -1.78 -9.95
CA ARG A 24 -7.15 -0.93 -8.98
C ARG A 24 -5.95 -0.31 -9.70
N ASN A 25 -5.86 1.00 -9.59
CA ASN A 25 -4.67 1.74 -9.98
C ASN A 25 -3.84 2.09 -8.73
N ALA A 26 -2.69 2.71 -8.96
CA ALA A 26 -1.82 3.16 -7.86
C ALA A 26 -2.56 4.04 -6.83
N GLY A 27 -3.54 4.84 -7.25
CA GLY A 27 -4.36 5.65 -6.36
C GLY A 27 -5.27 4.83 -5.44
N HIS A 28 -5.87 3.74 -5.94
CA HIS A 28 -6.69 2.84 -5.11
C HIS A 28 -5.83 2.16 -4.04
N GLN A 29 -4.63 1.70 -4.41
CA GLN A 29 -3.68 1.11 -3.47
C GLN A 29 -3.24 2.15 -2.44
N GLN A 30 -2.77 3.32 -2.85
CA GLN A 30 -2.38 4.38 -1.91
C GLN A 30 -3.52 4.81 -0.97
N GLY A 31 -4.76 4.84 -1.45
CA GLY A 31 -5.94 5.09 -0.61
C GLY A 31 -6.14 4.02 0.46
N ALA A 32 -6.05 2.74 0.09
CA ALA A 32 -6.17 1.63 1.05
C ALA A 32 -5.07 1.65 2.12
N ALA A 33 -3.81 1.88 1.74
CA ALA A 33 -2.71 2.06 2.70
C ALA A 33 -2.99 3.21 3.67
N SER A 34 -3.48 4.34 3.15
CA SER A 34 -3.78 5.52 3.97
C SER A 34 -4.87 5.25 5.00
N MET A 35 -5.90 4.48 4.64
CA MET A 35 -6.95 4.07 5.56
C MET A 35 -6.44 3.17 6.68
N LEU A 36 -5.58 2.20 6.35
CA LEU A 36 -4.98 1.28 7.31
C LEU A 36 -4.08 2.01 8.33
N ILE A 37 -3.24 2.94 7.86
CA ILE A 37 -2.43 3.79 8.74
C ILE A 37 -3.34 4.62 9.66
N GLY A 38 -4.41 5.19 9.10
CA GLY A 38 -5.39 5.97 9.87
C GLY A 38 -6.04 5.17 10.99
N ASP A 39 -6.45 3.93 10.74
CA ASP A 39 -7.04 3.06 11.76
C ASP A 39 -6.02 2.68 12.85
N ALA A 40 -4.79 2.33 12.46
CA ALA A 40 -3.72 2.04 13.42
C ALA A 40 -3.43 3.24 14.32
N ALA A 41 -3.32 4.44 13.74
CA ALA A 41 -3.11 5.67 14.49
C ALA A 41 -4.28 5.98 15.43
N ASN A 42 -5.52 5.76 14.98
CA ASN A 42 -6.70 6.00 15.81
C ASN A 42 -6.76 5.03 17.01
N LYS A 43 -6.47 3.75 16.81
CA LYS A 43 -6.37 2.76 17.90
C LYS A 43 -5.26 3.12 18.88
N SER A 44 -4.09 3.48 18.35
CA SER A 44 -2.95 3.95 19.14
C SER A 44 -3.29 5.17 19.99
N PHE A 45 -4.04 6.12 19.43
CA PHE A 45 -4.49 7.29 20.17
C PHE A 45 -5.48 6.93 21.29
N GLN A 46 -6.33 5.94 21.08
CA GLN A 46 -7.36 5.55 22.06
C GLN A 46 -6.79 4.83 23.28
N ASP A 47 -5.80 3.94 23.10
CA ASP A 47 -5.26 3.13 24.18
C ASP A 47 -3.83 3.49 24.61
N GLY A 48 -3.19 4.41 23.89
CA GLY A 48 -1.84 4.88 24.16
C GLY A 48 -0.74 3.87 23.83
N ARG A 49 -1.01 2.87 22.99
CA ARG A 49 -0.05 1.81 22.61
C ARG A 49 0.27 1.85 21.13
N GLU A 50 1.33 1.18 20.73
CA GLU A 50 1.64 0.98 19.32
C GLU A 50 0.76 -0.15 18.76
N HIS A 51 0.24 0.04 17.55
CA HIS A 51 -0.56 -0.96 16.82
C HIS A 51 0.08 -1.24 15.47
N SER A 52 0.30 -2.52 15.16
CA SER A 52 0.75 -2.92 13.83
C SER A 52 -0.43 -2.89 12.85
N ILE A 53 -0.16 -2.52 11.61
CA ILE A 53 -1.17 -2.61 10.54
C ILE A 53 -1.55 -4.08 10.27
N GLU A 54 -0.63 -5.02 10.52
CA GLU A 54 -0.88 -6.46 10.40
C GLU A 54 -1.96 -6.95 11.38
N ASP A 55 -2.09 -6.30 12.55
CA ASP A 55 -3.14 -6.63 13.52
C ASP A 55 -4.53 -6.18 13.05
N ILE A 56 -4.58 -5.25 12.08
CA ILE A 56 -5.81 -4.64 11.55
C ILE A 56 -6.28 -5.36 10.29
N CYS A 57 -5.33 -5.73 9.42
CA CYS A 57 -5.59 -6.50 8.22
C CYS A 57 -4.59 -7.66 8.16
N PRO A 58 -4.89 -8.78 8.84
CA PRO A 58 -4.03 -9.96 8.88
C PRO A 58 -3.79 -10.56 7.49
N GLU A 59 -4.70 -10.31 6.55
CA GLU A 59 -4.61 -10.73 5.15
C GLU A 59 -3.44 -10.08 4.41
N LEU A 60 -2.86 -8.99 4.95
CA LEU A 60 -1.57 -8.49 4.47
C LEU A 60 -0.47 -9.53 4.62
N GLY A 61 -0.50 -10.35 5.68
CA GLY A 61 0.54 -11.32 5.97
C GLY A 61 1.93 -10.69 5.91
N THR A 62 2.82 -11.27 5.11
CA THR A 62 4.18 -10.73 4.88
C THR A 62 4.28 -9.79 3.66
N SER A 63 3.14 -9.35 3.11
CA SER A 63 3.09 -8.52 1.91
C SER A 63 3.59 -7.11 2.23
N VAL A 64 4.65 -6.71 1.55
CA VAL A 64 5.25 -5.38 1.71
C VAL A 64 4.69 -4.38 0.71
N ARG A 65 3.91 -4.85 -0.27
CA ARG A 65 3.27 -4.00 -1.29
C ARG A 65 1.80 -4.34 -1.40
N LEU A 66 0.95 -3.32 -1.44
CA LEU A 66 -0.49 -3.52 -1.65
C LEU A 66 -0.85 -4.21 -2.97
N SER A 67 0.01 -4.11 -3.97
CA SER A 67 -0.14 -4.84 -5.24
C SER A 67 -0.01 -6.36 -5.08
N GLU A 68 0.50 -6.84 -3.95
CA GLU A 68 0.64 -8.27 -3.63
C GLU A 68 -0.65 -8.84 -3.01
N LEU A 69 -1.62 -7.98 -2.66
CA LEU A 69 -2.93 -8.39 -2.14
C LEU A 69 -3.86 -8.73 -3.31
N VAL A 70 -4.17 -10.02 -3.47
CA VAL A 70 -5.10 -10.56 -4.47
C VAL A 70 -6.53 -10.19 -4.16
#